data_AF-A0A6V7KP62-F1
#
_entry.id   AF-A0A6V7KP62-F1
#
_cell.length_a   1.000
_cell.length_b   1.000
_cell.length_c   1.000
_cell.angle_alpha   90.00
_cell.angle_beta   90.00
_cell.angle_gamma   90.00
#
_symmetry.space_group_name_H-M   'P 1'
#
loop_
_entity.id
_entity.type
_entity.pdbx_description
1 polymer ?
#
loop_
_entity_poly.entity_id
_entity_poly.type
_entity_poly.pdbx_seq_one_letter_code
_entity_poly.pdbx_strand_id
1 'polypeptide(L)' 'NSEREIPECTDRSEVCSKVDLYGAPWVERQCRCPGGRTCPSGPHADDGHTIVDKTRQYKLCEPVKRLPICRYF' A
#
# COMPACT_ATOMS: atom_id res chain seq x y z
N ASN A 1 1.35 -19.77 -3.39
CA ASN A 1 1.41 -18.30 -3.49
C ASN A 1 0.21 -17.74 -4.19
N SER A 2 -0.97 -18.05 -3.68
CA SER A 2 -2.20 -17.43 -4.16
C SER A 2 -2.61 -16.35 -3.16
N GLU A 3 -3.14 -15.22 -3.62
CA GLU A 3 -3.64 -14.10 -2.79
C GLU A 3 -4.63 -14.52 -1.68
N ARG A 4 -5.07 -15.78 -1.67
CA ARG A 4 -5.93 -16.36 -0.62
C ARG A 4 -5.16 -16.69 0.67
N GLU A 5 -3.84 -16.82 0.61
CA GLU A 5 -2.98 -17.13 1.77
C GLU A 5 -2.70 -15.89 2.64
N ILE A 6 -2.84 -14.68 2.09
CA ILE A 6 -2.63 -13.44 2.84
C ILE A 6 -3.89 -13.02 3.62
N PRO A 7 -3.72 -12.51 4.85
CA PRO A 7 -4.83 -12.11 5.70
C PRO A 7 -5.56 -10.89 5.12
N GLU A 8 -6.75 -10.60 5.66
CA GLU A 8 -7.38 -9.30 5.45
C GLU A 8 -6.66 -8.23 6.28
N CYS A 9 -6.59 -7.00 5.76
CA CYS A 9 -5.98 -5.89 6.50
C CYS A 9 -6.81 -5.57 7.75
N THR A 10 -6.14 -5.40 8.90
CA THR A 10 -6.73 -5.11 10.21
C THR A 10 -7.35 -3.73 10.25
N ASP A 11 -6.66 -2.76 9.66
CA ASP A 11 -7.13 -1.39 9.48
C ASP A 11 -7.14 -1.04 7.99
N ARG A 12 -8.01 -0.11 7.61
CA ARG A 12 -8.07 0.42 6.25
C ARG A 12 -6.87 1.31 5.90
N SER A 13 -6.18 1.80 6.92
CA SER A 13 -4.91 2.53 6.85
C SER A 13 -3.68 1.61 6.98
N GLU A 14 -3.87 0.29 7.01
CA GLU A 14 -2.76 -0.67 6.95
C GLU A 14 -2.22 -0.79 5.52
N VAL A 15 -0.89 -0.94 5.41
CA VAL A 15 -0.21 -1.14 4.13
C VAL A 15 -0.60 -2.48 3.53
N CYS A 16 -1.33 -2.46 2.42
CA CYS A 16 -1.78 -3.66 1.74
C CYS A 16 -0.77 -4.19 0.71
N SER A 17 0.10 -3.32 0.18
CA SER A 17 1.20 -3.72 -0.70
C SER A 17 2.39 -2.77 -0.59
N LYS A 18 3.59 -3.31 -0.80
CA LYS A 18 4.82 -2.53 -0.95
C LYS A 18 5.30 -2.68 -2.39
N VAL A 19 5.59 -1.58 -3.05
CA VAL A 19 6.20 -1.57 -4.37
C VAL A 19 7.60 -1.01 -4.21
N ASP A 20 8.61 -1.84 -4.43
CA ASP A 20 10.00 -1.41 -4.42
C ASP A 20 10.41 -1.03 -5.84
N LEU A 21 10.93 0.18 -6.00
CA LEU A 21 11.36 0.73 -7.30
C LEU A 21 12.88 0.69 -7.46
N TYR A 22 13.61 0.09 -6.51
CA TYR A 22 15.04 -0.10 -6.64
C TYR A 22 15.36 -1.21 -7.65
N GLY A 23 15.90 -0.83 -8.81
CA GLY A 23 16.20 -1.76 -9.89
C GLY A 23 14.96 -2.13 -10.71
N ALA A 24 14.66 -3.43 -10.83
CA ALA A 24 13.46 -3.91 -11.49
C ALA A 24 12.27 -3.82 -10.52
N PRO A 25 11.20 -3.04 -10.83
CA PRO A 25 10.08 -2.87 -9.92
C PRO A 25 9.40 -4.20 -9.57
N TRP A 26 9.14 -4.41 -8.28
CA TRP A 26 8.42 -5.60 -7.81
C TRP A 26 7.45 -5.27 -6.68
N VAL A 27 6.45 -6.13 -6.52
CA VAL A 27 5.32 -5.92 -5.60
C VAL A 27 5.33 -7.00 -4.53
N GLU A 28 5.30 -6.58 -3.27
CA GLU A 28 5.11 -7.42 -2.10
C GLU A 28 3.69 -7.23 -1.55
N ARG A 29 2.85 -8.25 -1.66
CA ARG A 29 1.49 -8.23 -1.11
C ARG A 29 1.54 -8.50 0.39
N GLN A 30 0.87 -7.68 1.21
CA GLN A 30 0.86 -7.83 2.67
C GLN A 30 -0.50 -8.35 3.17
N CYS A 31 -1.60 -7.77 2.68
CA CYS A 31 -2.96 -8.13 3.08
C CYS A 31 -3.99 -7.79 1.98
N ARG A 32 -5.18 -8.39 2.09
CA ARG A 32 -6.34 -8.10 1.22
C ARG A 32 -7.15 -6.96 1.82
N CYS A 33 -7.53 -6.00 0.99
CA CYS A 33 -8.36 -4.90 1.47
C CYS A 33 -9.79 -5.37 1.79
N PRO A 34 -10.36 -4.95 2.93
CA PRO A 34 -11.72 -5.33 3.32
C PRO A 34 -12.76 -4.72 2.36
N GLY A 35 -13.87 -5.44 2.20
CA GLY A 35 -15.02 -5.00 1.40
C GLY A 35 -14.86 -5.18 -0.10
N GLY A 36 -14.05 -6.14 -0.55
CA GLY A 36 -13.86 -6.46 -1.97
C GLY A 36 -13.05 -5.43 -2.75
N ARG A 37 -12.38 -4.49 -2.05
CA ARG A 37 -11.51 -3.51 -2.69
C ARG A 37 -10.21 -4.17 -3.15
N THR A 38 -9.72 -3.75 -4.30
CA THR A 38 -8.42 -4.19 -4.81
C THR A 38 -7.34 -3.26 -4.26
N CYS A 39 -6.36 -3.84 -3.55
CA CYS A 39 -5.20 -3.09 -3.12
C CYS A 39 -4.37 -2.64 -4.33
N PRO A 40 -4.02 -1.34 -4.47
CA PRO A 40 -3.18 -0.85 -5.54
C PRO A 40 -1.83 -1.58 -5.60
N SER A 41 -1.30 -1.78 -6.80
CA SER A 41 -0.04 -2.50 -7.04
C SER A 41 0.86 -1.84 -8.08
N GLY A 42 0.41 -0.75 -8.70
CA GLY A 42 1.18 -0.03 -9.72
C GLY A 42 2.36 0.75 -9.13
N PRO A 43 3.37 1.09 -9.95
CA PRO A 43 4.54 1.86 -9.53
C PRO A 43 4.27 3.38 -9.42
N HIS A 44 3.03 3.82 -9.61
CA HIS A 44 2.66 5.23 -9.64
C HIS A 44 2.22 5.72 -8.26
N ALA A 45 2.68 6.90 -7.84
CA ALA A 45 2.33 7.48 -6.54
C ALA A 45 1.13 8.43 -6.58
N ASP A 46 0.63 8.78 -7.76
CA ASP A 46 -0.46 9.75 -7.99
C ASP A 46 -1.87 9.12 -7.94
N ASP A 47 -1.98 7.86 -7.52
CA ASP A 47 -3.25 7.13 -7.34
C ASP A 47 -4.03 7.54 -6.09
N GLY A 48 -3.49 8.46 -5.28
CA GLY A 48 -4.10 8.95 -4.05
C GLY A 48 -4.15 7.92 -2.90
N HIS A 49 -3.54 6.74 -3.09
CA HIS A 49 -3.48 5.62 -2.15
C HIS A 49 -2.04 5.20 -1.83
N THR A 50 -1.08 6.08 -2.13
CA THR A 50 0.36 5.80 -2.01
C THR A 50 1.05 6.74 -1.04
N ILE A 51 1.84 6.19 -0.13
CA ILE A 51 2.87 6.91 0.64
C ILE A 51 4.23 6.56 0.04
N VAL A 52 5.05 7.57 -0.26
CA VAL A 52 6.42 7.37 -0.78
C VAL A 52 7.42 7.58 0.35
N ASP A 53 8.31 6.60 0.53
CA ASP A 53 9.50 6.76 1.38
C ASP A 53 10.71 6.15 0.67
N LYS A 54 11.71 7.00 0.40
CA LYS A 54 12.91 6.67 -0.41
C LYS A 54 12.54 6.03 -1.75
N THR A 55 12.92 4.76 -1.96
CA THR A 55 12.68 3.99 -3.20
C THR A 55 11.43 3.12 -3.12
N ARG A 56 10.65 3.22 -2.05
CA ARG A 56 9.48 2.38 -1.81
C ARG A 56 8.20 3.18 -1.85
N GLN A 57 7.18 2.52 -2.38
CA GLN A 57 5.81 2.98 -2.35
C GLN A 57 4.96 2.05 -1.50
N TYR A 58 4.31 2.61 -0.49
CA TYR A 58 3.43 1.91 0.42
C TYR A 58 1.99 2.17 0.00
N LYS A 59 1.31 1.11 -0.42
CA LYS A 59 -0.05 1.14 -0.94
C LYS A 59 -1.05 0.87 0.17
N LEU A 60 -2.12 1.65 0.19
CA LEU A 60 -3.14 1.62 1.23
C LEU A 60 -4.52 1.28 0.62
N CYS A 61 -5.40 0.74 1.45
CA CYS A 61 -6.78 0.42 1.05
C CYS A 61 -7.69 1.66 1.01
N GLU A 62 -7.26 2.77 1.62
CA GLU A 62 -7.98 4.04 1.64
C GLU A 62 -7.11 5.23 1.22
N PRO A 63 -7.75 6.34 0.79
CA PRO A 63 -7.02 7.51 0.34
C PRO A 63 -6.11 8.11 1.41
N VAL A 64 -4.85 8.38 1.06
CA VAL A 64 -3.83 8.90 1.99
C VAL A 64 -4.16 10.29 2.52
N LYS A 65 -4.99 11.05 1.79
CA LYS A 65 -5.48 12.38 2.21
C LYS A 65 -6.26 12.38 3.53
N ARG A 66 -6.69 11.21 4.02
CA ARG A 66 -7.38 11.06 5.31
C ARG A 66 -6.42 10.92 6.49
N LEU A 67 -5.14 10.64 6.23
CA LEU A 67 -4.14 10.43 7.28
C LEU A 67 -3.71 11.77 7.89
N PRO A 68 -3.52 11.84 9.21
CA PRO A 68 -2.94 13.02 9.84
C PRO A 68 -1.47 13.21 9.41
N ILE A 69 -1.04 14.46 9.32
CA ILE A 69 0.37 14.78 9.02
C ILE A 69 1.19 14.62 10.30
N CYS A 70 2.21 13.77 10.25
CA CYS A 70 3.15 13.57 11.34
C CYS A 70 3.99 14.84 11.57
N ARG A 71 4.25 15.19 12.85
CA ARG A 71 5.20 16.24 13.20
C ARG A 71 6.62 15.68 13.21
N TYR A 72 7.59 16.46 12.76
CA TYR A 72 9.00 16.14 12.92
C TYR A 72 9.40 16.16 14.40
N PHE A 73 10.36 15.32 14.76
CA PHE A 73 10.93 15.24 16.10
C PHE A 73 12.19 16.10 16.22
#